data_AF-A0A962MH73-F1
#
_entry.id   AF-A0A962MH73-F1
#
_cell.length_a   1.000
_cell.length_b   1.000
_cell.length_c   1.000
_cell.angle_alpha   90.00
_cell.angle_beta   90.00
_cell.angle_gamma   90.00
#
_symmetry.space_group_name_H-M   'P 1'
#
loop_
_entity.id
_entity.type
_entity.pdbx_description
1 polymer ?
#
loop_
_entity_poly.entity_id
_entity_poly.type
_entity_poly.pdbx_seq_one_letter_code
_entity_poly.pdbx_strand_id
1 'polypeptide(L)'
;MSNEVNTLQRVLQQIANVLEPLERELNSTRAIKTFAELGITLNSGQVSSLASPMQALIASSKTVLQKAGDLAEAIEAEDIGQIISLSTELISQIITAIQKIDQLQATVQGIGSIPANVSSHFAERLFNFLLVRALDAANGVNELLELLGILERERHNVGSTNPNNPEFAISTFHFDELGSWLQSPVTALQSHYNWGGNNLDAATLLQRLERLLLHLKAPVFFDDTAPTPILEAVIFQLRPRTDLNPDGLSLSIRQNLSPGKIEFVADDLKVVLDLQATLPFGAELVIQPPARFTFHTVNPADTISGALNLSVTADRTQAATPYLLIGESDGSRLEVGKFGVNFGGRIQGSGGQSDADLSVGGEIGAGKLSISFADGDGFLTDILGGIQLDSDFDLAFGYNTGDGLYFVGSSALEIQLPLHLNLGPVEVSALTFSVGIENNKFPTAISSDIKAALGPLAAVIENIGLEIDFSLVDDRSGNAGPIDITLGFKPPNGVGLSLDVGIVKGGGYLYFDFDKEEYAGALELMFSGIVTVKAIGLITTRMPDGSDGFSLLIIVSAEFGTPFQLGFGFTLNAVGGLIGLNRTMELEVIAAGVRTGSINSVMFPDNIIENAPRIISDLRQF
;
A
#
# COMPACT_ATOMS: atom_id res chain seq x y z
N MET A 1 -2.76 -21.23 -24.16
CA MET A 1 -3.69 -20.10 -24.02
C MET A 1 -4.59 -20.49 -22.89
N SER A 2 -4.40 -19.91 -21.71
CA SER A 2 -5.38 -20.00 -20.62
C SER A 2 -6.43 -18.93 -20.92
N ASN A 3 -7.68 -19.22 -21.27
CA ASN A 3 -8.79 -19.99 -20.69
C ASN A 3 -9.62 -19.26 -19.61
N GLU A 4 -9.24 -18.09 -19.07
CA GLU A 4 -10.09 -17.32 -18.12
C GLU A 4 -9.90 -15.77 -18.17
N VAL A 5 -10.70 -15.04 -17.37
CA VAL A 5 -10.96 -13.57 -17.41
C VAL A 5 -9.72 -12.70 -17.09
N ASN A 6 -9.19 -11.97 -18.07
CA ASN A 6 -8.03 -11.07 -17.87
C ASN A 6 -8.31 -9.85 -17.00
N THR A 7 -7.24 -9.18 -16.53
CA THR A 7 -7.33 -8.00 -15.63
C THR A 7 -8.26 -6.92 -16.19
N LEU A 8 -8.19 -6.62 -17.48
CA LEU A 8 -9.07 -5.65 -18.11
C LEU A 8 -10.53 -6.12 -18.06
N GLN A 9 -10.82 -7.37 -18.41
CA GLN A 9 -12.18 -7.90 -18.36
C GLN A 9 -12.75 -7.94 -16.95
N ARG A 10 -11.94 -8.24 -15.94
CA ARG A 10 -12.36 -8.14 -14.53
C ARG A 10 -12.71 -6.72 -14.13
N VAL A 11 -11.87 -5.75 -14.49
CA VAL A 11 -12.16 -4.34 -14.25
C VAL A 11 -13.48 -3.94 -14.91
N LEU A 12 -13.70 -4.36 -16.17
CA LEU A 12 -14.95 -4.08 -16.88
C LEU A 12 -16.18 -4.74 -16.20
N GLN A 13 -16.04 -5.98 -15.73
CA GLN A 13 -17.10 -6.68 -14.98
C GLN A 13 -17.39 -5.97 -13.65
N GLN A 14 -16.37 -5.54 -12.91
CA GLN A 14 -16.55 -4.81 -11.64
C GLN A 14 -17.23 -3.46 -11.87
N ILE A 15 -16.82 -2.71 -12.91
CA ILE A 15 -17.49 -1.46 -13.28
C ILE A 15 -18.97 -1.74 -13.63
N ALA A 16 -19.26 -2.80 -14.37
CA ALA A 16 -20.64 -3.18 -14.69
C ALA A 16 -21.46 -3.48 -13.43
N ASN A 17 -20.90 -4.25 -12.48
CA ASN A 17 -21.55 -4.59 -11.22
C ASN A 17 -21.83 -3.35 -10.36
N VAL A 18 -20.92 -2.36 -10.33
CA VAL A 18 -21.12 -1.09 -9.61
C VAL A 18 -22.32 -0.31 -10.16
N LEU A 19 -22.65 -0.47 -11.45
CA LEU A 19 -23.81 0.19 -12.06
C LEU A 19 -25.14 -0.56 -11.82
N GLU A 20 -25.10 -1.84 -11.43
CA GLU A 20 -26.29 -2.67 -11.18
C GLU A 20 -27.37 -1.98 -10.33
N PRO A 21 -27.04 -1.31 -9.21
CA PRO A 21 -28.06 -0.71 -8.36
C PRO A 21 -28.89 0.37 -9.06
N LEU A 22 -28.39 1.01 -10.13
CA LEU A 22 -29.11 2.07 -10.85
C LEU A 22 -30.45 1.59 -11.39
N GLU A 23 -30.55 0.33 -11.83
CA GLU A 23 -31.81 -0.24 -12.31
C GLU A 23 -32.88 -0.24 -11.20
N ARG A 24 -32.49 -0.60 -9.99
CA ARG A 24 -33.39 -0.69 -8.84
C ARG A 24 -33.67 0.67 -8.24
N GLU A 25 -32.68 1.54 -8.14
CA GLU A 25 -32.78 2.78 -7.36
C GLU A 25 -33.35 3.96 -8.16
N LEU A 26 -33.21 3.98 -9.49
CA LEU A 26 -33.74 5.09 -10.33
C LEU A 26 -35.16 4.84 -10.88
N ASN A 27 -35.86 3.82 -10.40
CA ASN A 27 -37.25 3.61 -10.79
C ASN A 27 -38.20 4.67 -10.17
N SER A 28 -39.41 4.79 -10.73
CA SER A 28 -40.38 5.82 -10.33
C SER A 28 -40.82 5.77 -8.85
N THR A 29 -40.67 4.63 -8.18
CA THR A 29 -41.04 4.47 -6.77
C THR A 29 -39.90 4.85 -5.82
N ARG A 30 -38.64 4.63 -6.22
CA ARG A 30 -37.47 4.88 -5.38
C ARG A 30 -36.74 6.19 -5.68
N ALA A 31 -36.94 6.76 -6.86
CA ALA A 31 -36.23 7.96 -7.32
C ALA A 31 -36.25 9.10 -6.29
N ILE A 32 -37.39 9.38 -5.62
CA ILE A 32 -37.45 10.43 -4.57
C ILE A 32 -36.42 10.17 -3.47
N LYS A 33 -36.36 8.94 -2.95
CA LYS A 33 -35.40 8.55 -1.92
C LYS A 33 -33.97 8.57 -2.46
N THR A 34 -33.76 8.02 -3.64
CA THR A 34 -32.43 7.95 -4.29
C THR A 34 -31.83 9.35 -4.49
N PHE A 35 -32.59 10.29 -5.05
CA PHE A 35 -32.11 11.67 -5.19
C PHE A 35 -31.87 12.32 -3.83
N ALA A 36 -32.70 12.03 -2.81
CA ALA A 36 -32.46 12.53 -1.46
C ALA A 36 -31.14 11.99 -0.87
N GLU A 37 -30.80 10.72 -1.09
CA GLU A 37 -29.50 10.12 -0.71
C GLU A 37 -28.32 10.74 -1.50
N LEU A 38 -28.57 11.31 -2.68
CA LEU A 38 -27.62 12.15 -3.40
C LEU A 38 -27.58 13.61 -2.88
N GLY A 39 -28.38 13.95 -1.86
CA GLY A 39 -28.52 15.30 -1.34
C GLY A 39 -29.45 16.22 -2.14
N ILE A 40 -30.23 15.66 -3.06
CA ILE A 40 -31.17 16.37 -3.93
C ILE A 40 -32.61 16.06 -3.52
N THR A 41 -33.26 17.00 -2.86
CA THR A 41 -34.66 16.86 -2.48
C THR A 41 -35.59 17.21 -3.65
N LEU A 42 -36.34 16.22 -4.15
CA LEU A 42 -37.29 16.39 -5.25
C LEU A 42 -38.72 16.06 -4.83
N ASN A 43 -39.69 16.81 -5.36
CA ASN A 43 -41.09 16.42 -5.30
C ASN A 43 -41.48 15.49 -6.48
N SER A 44 -42.67 14.89 -6.40
CA SER A 44 -43.16 13.94 -7.42
C SER A 44 -43.26 14.53 -8.83
N GLY A 45 -43.59 15.82 -8.96
CA GLY A 45 -43.63 16.53 -10.24
C GLY A 45 -42.24 16.70 -10.85
N GLN A 46 -41.25 17.04 -10.04
CA GLN A 46 -39.85 17.16 -10.46
C GLN A 46 -39.26 15.82 -10.87
N VAL A 47 -39.53 14.75 -10.10
CA VAL A 47 -39.12 13.39 -10.49
C VAL A 47 -39.76 12.97 -11.82
N SER A 48 -41.01 13.35 -12.06
CA SER A 48 -41.69 13.08 -13.34
C SER A 48 -40.99 13.76 -14.53
N SER A 49 -40.41 14.95 -14.32
CA SER A 49 -39.62 15.65 -15.35
C SER A 49 -38.29 14.97 -15.68
N LEU A 50 -37.76 14.18 -14.74
CA LEU A 50 -36.52 13.40 -14.90
C LEU A 50 -36.77 11.99 -15.46
N ALA A 51 -38.02 11.60 -15.72
CA ALA A 51 -38.36 10.22 -16.11
C ALA A 51 -37.62 9.75 -17.37
N SER A 52 -37.50 10.61 -18.38
CA SER A 52 -36.81 10.28 -19.64
C SER A 52 -35.30 10.06 -19.44
N PRO A 53 -34.52 11.00 -18.87
CA PRO A 53 -33.09 10.77 -18.65
C PRO A 53 -32.81 9.63 -17.66
N MET A 54 -33.64 9.43 -16.64
CA MET A 54 -33.52 8.25 -15.76
C MET A 54 -33.73 6.94 -16.52
N GLN A 55 -34.78 6.83 -17.36
CA GLN A 55 -35.01 5.63 -18.17
C GLN A 55 -33.87 5.38 -19.16
N ALA A 56 -33.29 6.44 -19.74
CA ALA A 56 -32.12 6.32 -20.61
C ALA A 56 -30.90 5.78 -19.87
N LEU A 57 -30.64 6.24 -18.64
CA LEU A 57 -29.55 5.73 -17.80
C LEU A 57 -29.80 4.27 -17.38
N ILE A 58 -31.02 3.93 -16.96
CA ILE A 58 -31.41 2.55 -16.62
C ILE A 58 -31.20 1.62 -17.83
N ALA A 59 -31.65 2.02 -19.02
CA ALA A 59 -31.48 1.22 -20.23
C ALA A 59 -30.00 1.03 -20.60
N SER A 60 -29.19 2.08 -20.44
CA SER A 60 -27.73 2.00 -20.66
C SER A 60 -27.07 1.06 -19.64
N SER A 61 -27.44 1.15 -18.37
CA SER A 61 -26.95 0.27 -17.31
C SER A 61 -27.29 -1.20 -17.58
N LYS A 62 -28.53 -1.49 -18.03
CA LYS A 62 -28.93 -2.84 -18.44
C LYS A 62 -28.09 -3.37 -19.60
N THR A 63 -27.79 -2.50 -20.57
CA THR A 63 -26.95 -2.87 -21.72
C THR A 63 -25.53 -3.18 -21.29
N VAL A 64 -24.96 -2.41 -20.35
CA VAL A 64 -23.63 -2.67 -19.76
C VAL A 64 -23.62 -4.02 -19.04
N LEU A 65 -24.61 -4.29 -18.18
CA LEU A 65 -24.72 -5.57 -17.47
C LEU A 65 -24.88 -6.75 -18.43
N GLN A 66 -25.73 -6.59 -19.46
CA GLN A 66 -25.91 -7.61 -20.48
C GLN A 66 -24.59 -7.90 -21.20
N LYS A 67 -23.85 -6.86 -21.61
CA LYS A 67 -22.56 -7.02 -22.29
C LYS A 67 -21.48 -7.61 -21.39
N ALA A 68 -21.51 -7.31 -20.09
CA ALA A 68 -20.63 -7.95 -19.11
C ALA A 68 -20.97 -9.45 -18.95
N GLY A 69 -22.25 -9.81 -18.99
CA GLY A 69 -22.72 -11.20 -19.03
C GLY A 69 -22.29 -11.92 -20.31
N ASP A 70 -22.54 -11.32 -21.48
CA ASP A 70 -22.11 -11.85 -22.78
C ASP A 70 -20.57 -12.05 -22.80
N LEU A 71 -19.82 -11.11 -22.22
CA LEU A 71 -18.36 -11.21 -22.10
C LEU A 71 -17.96 -12.36 -21.18
N ALA A 72 -18.62 -12.54 -20.04
CA ALA A 72 -18.38 -13.68 -19.15
C ALA A 72 -18.66 -15.01 -19.86
N GLU A 73 -19.78 -15.12 -20.57
CA GLU A 73 -20.12 -16.31 -21.37
C GLU A 73 -19.09 -16.56 -22.48
N ALA A 74 -18.61 -15.52 -23.17
CA ALA A 74 -17.58 -15.66 -24.19
C ALA A 74 -16.22 -16.10 -23.61
N ILE A 75 -15.91 -15.68 -22.38
CA ILE A 75 -14.73 -16.12 -21.65
C ILE A 75 -14.87 -17.60 -21.27
N GLU A 76 -16.00 -17.99 -20.69
CA GLU A 76 -16.30 -19.40 -20.38
C GLU A 76 -16.28 -20.30 -21.63
N ALA A 77 -16.66 -19.75 -22.80
CA ALA A 77 -16.66 -20.44 -24.07
C ALA A 77 -15.32 -20.41 -24.83
N GLU A 78 -14.29 -19.75 -24.29
CA GLU A 78 -12.95 -19.63 -24.88
C GLU A 78 -12.92 -18.96 -26.29
N ASP A 79 -13.88 -18.09 -26.60
CA ASP A 79 -13.95 -17.41 -27.91
C ASP A 79 -13.17 -16.09 -27.92
N ILE A 80 -11.87 -16.16 -28.21
CA ILE A 80 -10.94 -15.00 -28.23
C ILE A 80 -11.47 -13.86 -29.11
N GLY A 81 -12.08 -14.18 -30.25
CA GLY A 81 -12.62 -13.18 -31.17
C GLY A 81 -13.77 -12.40 -30.54
N GLN A 82 -14.68 -13.12 -29.88
CA GLN A 82 -15.77 -12.52 -29.12
C GLN A 82 -15.27 -11.76 -27.89
N ILE A 83 -14.30 -12.29 -27.15
CA ILE A 83 -13.74 -11.63 -25.95
C ILE A 83 -13.21 -10.24 -26.31
N ILE A 84 -12.42 -10.11 -27.38
CA ILE A 84 -11.87 -8.82 -27.82
C ILE A 84 -13.00 -7.87 -28.27
N SER A 85 -13.95 -8.38 -29.06
CA SER A 85 -15.09 -7.58 -29.55
C SER A 85 -15.95 -7.08 -28.40
N LEU A 86 -16.36 -7.97 -27.50
CA LEU A 86 -17.21 -7.68 -26.36
C LEU A 86 -16.51 -6.80 -25.33
N SER A 87 -15.20 -6.95 -25.11
CA SER A 87 -14.44 -6.04 -24.26
C SER A 87 -14.49 -4.60 -24.81
N THR A 88 -14.29 -4.44 -26.13
CA THR A 88 -14.36 -3.12 -26.80
C THR A 88 -15.77 -2.54 -26.77
N GLU A 89 -16.78 -3.38 -27.03
CA GLU A 89 -18.19 -2.99 -26.95
C GLU A 89 -18.57 -2.57 -25.53
N LEU A 90 -18.15 -3.33 -24.51
CA LEU A 90 -18.42 -3.05 -23.11
C LEU A 90 -17.78 -1.73 -22.66
N ILE A 91 -16.53 -1.46 -23.06
CA ILE A 91 -15.88 -0.15 -22.86
C ILE A 91 -16.74 0.96 -23.47
N SER A 92 -17.19 0.80 -24.72
CA SER A 92 -18.05 1.79 -25.38
C SER A 92 -19.40 1.98 -24.68
N GLN A 93 -19.99 0.92 -24.13
CA GLN A 93 -21.25 1.00 -23.38
C GLN A 93 -21.06 1.66 -22.01
N ILE A 94 -19.93 1.43 -21.34
CA ILE A 94 -19.57 2.13 -20.10
C ILE A 94 -19.42 3.63 -20.37
N ILE A 95 -18.71 4.01 -21.43
CA ILE A 95 -18.60 5.42 -21.86
C ILE A 95 -19.99 6.01 -22.13
N THR A 96 -20.87 5.24 -22.78
CA THR A 96 -22.25 5.68 -23.05
C THR A 96 -23.04 5.87 -21.75
N ALA A 97 -22.89 4.98 -20.77
CA ALA A 97 -23.53 5.11 -19.46
C ALA A 97 -23.06 6.38 -18.72
N ILE A 98 -21.76 6.69 -18.77
CA ILE A 98 -21.20 7.94 -18.23
C ILE A 98 -21.85 9.15 -18.91
N GLN A 99 -21.97 9.15 -20.24
CA GLN A 99 -22.66 10.23 -20.96
C GLN A 99 -24.14 10.35 -20.57
N LYS A 100 -24.81 9.25 -20.19
CA LYS A 100 -26.19 9.29 -19.66
C LYS A 100 -26.26 9.88 -18.26
N ILE A 101 -25.24 9.66 -17.43
CA ILE A 101 -25.10 10.33 -16.14
C ILE A 101 -24.95 11.84 -16.36
N ASP A 102 -24.13 12.28 -17.30
CA ASP A 102 -23.95 13.71 -17.64
C ASP A 102 -25.26 14.36 -18.12
N GLN A 103 -26.04 13.64 -18.96
CA GLN A 103 -27.35 14.10 -19.42
C GLN A 103 -28.36 14.23 -18.28
N LEU A 104 -28.36 13.29 -17.33
CA LEU A 104 -29.19 13.35 -16.14
C LEU A 104 -28.78 14.54 -15.26
N GLN A 105 -27.48 14.73 -15.03
CA GLN A 105 -26.93 15.87 -14.30
C GLN A 105 -27.37 17.21 -14.92
N ALA A 106 -27.24 17.37 -16.24
CA ALA A 106 -27.66 18.59 -16.93
C ALA A 106 -29.17 18.88 -16.75
N THR A 107 -30.00 17.82 -16.76
CA THR A 107 -31.44 17.97 -16.54
C THR A 107 -31.75 18.35 -15.09
N VAL A 108 -31.05 17.76 -14.12
CA VAL A 108 -31.12 18.11 -12.69
C VAL A 108 -30.72 19.57 -12.48
N GLN A 109 -29.64 20.03 -13.11
CA GLN A 109 -29.20 21.43 -13.05
C GLN A 109 -30.23 22.41 -13.61
N GLY A 110 -31.10 21.98 -14.53
CA GLY A 110 -32.22 22.77 -15.04
C GLY A 110 -33.36 22.98 -14.04
N ILE A 111 -33.38 22.24 -12.93
CA ILE A 111 -34.39 22.38 -11.87
C ILE A 111 -33.94 23.50 -10.91
N GLY A 112 -34.51 24.69 -11.08
CA GLY A 112 -34.08 25.90 -10.35
C GLY A 112 -34.23 25.89 -8.81
N SER A 113 -34.84 24.86 -8.21
CA SER A 113 -34.91 24.71 -6.75
C SER A 113 -33.70 23.99 -6.14
N ILE A 114 -32.76 23.49 -6.96
CA ILE A 114 -31.61 22.71 -6.50
C ILE A 114 -30.39 23.64 -6.37
N PRO A 115 -29.72 23.68 -5.21
CA PRO A 115 -28.52 24.47 -5.02
C PRO A 115 -27.41 24.10 -6.03
N ALA A 116 -26.72 25.11 -6.58
CA ALA A 116 -25.70 24.90 -7.60
C ALA A 116 -24.53 24.02 -7.12
N ASN A 117 -24.15 24.12 -5.85
CA ASN A 117 -23.10 23.30 -5.25
C ASN A 117 -23.48 21.81 -5.13
N VAL A 118 -24.77 21.49 -5.09
CA VAL A 118 -25.24 20.09 -5.08
C VAL A 118 -25.30 19.55 -6.49
N SER A 119 -25.85 20.33 -7.43
CA SER A 119 -26.03 19.91 -8.82
C SER A 119 -24.73 19.88 -9.63
N SER A 120 -23.68 20.60 -9.22
CA SER A 120 -22.34 20.54 -9.83
C SER A 120 -21.56 19.27 -9.42
N HIS A 121 -21.81 18.70 -8.25
CA HIS A 121 -21.14 17.51 -7.72
C HIS A 121 -22.01 16.25 -7.85
N PHE A 122 -22.93 16.22 -8.81
CA PHE A 122 -23.86 15.10 -8.98
C PHE A 122 -23.13 13.78 -9.26
N ALA A 123 -22.15 13.80 -10.17
CA ALA A 123 -21.37 12.60 -10.52
C ALA A 123 -20.60 12.03 -9.32
N GLU A 124 -19.96 12.89 -8.52
CA GLU A 124 -19.29 12.50 -7.27
C GLU A 124 -20.27 11.87 -6.28
N ARG A 125 -21.42 12.51 -6.04
CA ARG A 125 -22.44 12.01 -5.12
C ARG A 125 -23.02 10.67 -5.59
N LEU A 126 -23.20 10.51 -6.89
CA LEU A 126 -23.64 9.26 -7.49
C LEU A 126 -22.58 8.16 -7.33
N PHE A 127 -21.30 8.49 -7.55
CA PHE A 127 -20.19 7.57 -7.30
C PHE A 127 -20.18 7.09 -5.85
N ASN A 128 -20.26 8.00 -4.87
CA ASN A 128 -20.30 7.65 -3.45
C ASN A 128 -21.48 6.74 -3.12
N PHE A 129 -22.66 7.09 -3.64
CA PHE A 129 -23.89 6.32 -3.48
C PHE A 129 -23.78 4.88 -4.02
N LEU A 130 -23.12 4.70 -5.18
CA LEU A 130 -22.93 3.40 -5.80
C LEU A 130 -21.82 2.61 -5.09
N LEU A 131 -20.74 3.27 -4.69
CA LEU A 131 -19.64 2.64 -3.97
C LEU A 131 -20.10 2.07 -2.63
N VAL A 132 -20.89 2.81 -1.84
CA VAL A 132 -21.49 2.28 -0.60
C VAL A 132 -22.27 1.00 -0.88
N ARG A 133 -23.09 0.96 -1.94
CA ARG A 133 -23.90 -0.23 -2.29
C ARG A 133 -23.05 -1.40 -2.79
N ALA A 134 -21.99 -1.12 -3.51
CA ALA A 134 -21.05 -2.15 -3.95
C ALA A 134 -20.32 -2.75 -2.74
N LEU A 135 -19.94 -1.93 -1.76
CA LEU A 135 -19.27 -2.36 -0.53
C LEU A 135 -20.23 -3.02 0.47
N ASP A 136 -21.54 -2.79 0.40
CA ASP A 136 -22.55 -3.48 1.23
C ASP A 136 -22.55 -5.02 0.98
N ALA A 137 -22.01 -5.49 -0.15
CA ALA A 137 -21.84 -6.91 -0.41
C ALA A 137 -20.80 -7.56 0.52
N ALA A 138 -19.86 -6.77 1.07
CA ALA A 138 -18.84 -7.22 2.00
C ALA A 138 -19.22 -6.85 3.44
N ASN A 139 -19.43 -7.87 4.28
CA ASN A 139 -19.91 -7.69 5.65
C ASN A 139 -19.00 -6.76 6.46
N GLY A 140 -19.55 -5.63 6.92
CA GLY A 140 -18.88 -4.71 7.86
C GLY A 140 -17.86 -3.75 7.25
N VAL A 141 -17.66 -3.75 5.92
CA VAL A 141 -16.67 -2.86 5.27
C VAL A 141 -17.10 -1.40 5.39
N ASN A 142 -18.35 -1.07 5.06
CA ASN A 142 -18.85 0.30 5.20
C ASN A 142 -18.77 0.79 6.65
N GLU A 143 -19.11 -0.06 7.63
CA GLU A 143 -19.02 0.27 9.05
C GLU A 143 -17.57 0.48 9.53
N LEU A 144 -16.63 -0.30 8.99
CA LEU A 144 -15.21 -0.10 9.26
C LEU A 144 -14.73 1.22 8.67
N LEU A 145 -15.09 1.54 7.42
CA LEU A 145 -14.73 2.81 6.79
C LEU A 145 -15.35 4.00 7.55
N GLU A 146 -16.55 3.84 8.12
CA GLU A 146 -17.13 4.81 9.05
C GLU A 146 -16.33 4.96 10.33
N LEU A 147 -15.93 3.85 10.96
CA LEU A 147 -15.10 3.90 12.17
C LEU A 147 -13.74 4.57 11.89
N LEU A 148 -13.21 4.43 10.69
CA LEU A 148 -11.97 5.08 10.27
C LEU A 148 -12.19 6.53 9.80
N GLY A 149 -13.42 6.99 9.65
CA GLY A 149 -13.72 8.34 9.13
C GLY A 149 -13.52 8.49 7.62
N ILE A 150 -13.18 7.40 6.92
CA ILE A 150 -13.05 7.34 5.46
C ILE A 150 -14.43 7.42 4.78
N LEU A 151 -15.46 6.90 5.44
CA LEU A 151 -16.86 7.03 5.01
C LEU A 151 -17.64 7.83 6.05
N GLU A 152 -18.28 8.90 5.62
CA GLU A 152 -19.23 9.66 6.43
C GLU A 152 -20.66 9.45 5.91
N ARG A 153 -21.59 9.11 6.81
CA ARG A 153 -23.02 8.96 6.49
C ARG A 153 -23.85 9.92 7.32
N GLU A 154 -24.26 11.04 6.72
CA GLU A 154 -25.14 12.02 7.35
C GLU A 154 -26.61 11.59 7.18
N ARG A 155 -27.30 11.30 8.29
CA ARG A 155 -28.71 10.89 8.26
C ARG A 155 -29.65 12.08 8.36
N HIS A 156 -30.66 12.10 7.51
CA HIS A 156 -31.71 13.11 7.49
C HIS A 156 -33.09 12.48 7.66
N ASN A 157 -34.04 13.24 8.22
CA ASN A 157 -35.41 12.82 8.45
C ASN A 157 -35.54 11.51 9.26
N VAL A 158 -34.66 11.31 10.25
CA VAL A 158 -34.63 10.10 11.09
C VAL A 158 -36.03 9.82 11.68
N GLY A 159 -36.53 8.60 11.47
CA GLY A 159 -37.86 8.18 11.92
C GLY A 159 -39.04 8.66 11.07
N SER A 160 -38.80 9.31 9.92
CA SER A 160 -39.87 9.74 9.02
C SER A 160 -40.52 8.56 8.30
N THR A 161 -41.86 8.48 8.39
CA THR A 161 -42.69 7.52 7.65
C THR A 161 -43.34 8.14 6.41
N ASN A 162 -43.02 9.38 6.06
CA ASN A 162 -43.63 10.08 4.92
C ASN A 162 -42.96 9.67 3.60
N PRO A 163 -43.66 9.05 2.64
CA PRO A 163 -43.06 8.63 1.36
C PRO A 163 -42.48 9.76 0.51
N ASN A 164 -42.97 11.00 0.69
CA ASN A 164 -42.46 12.18 -0.03
C ASN A 164 -41.31 12.88 0.72
N ASN A 165 -41.01 12.46 1.94
CA ASN A 165 -39.88 12.96 2.74
C ASN A 165 -39.31 11.81 3.60
N PRO A 166 -38.78 10.74 2.97
CA PRO A 166 -38.34 9.57 3.69
C PRO A 166 -37.07 9.85 4.53
N GLU A 167 -36.74 8.95 5.45
CA GLU A 167 -35.40 8.88 6.02
C GLU A 167 -34.39 8.49 4.93
N PHE A 168 -33.27 9.22 4.86
CA PHE A 168 -32.19 8.99 3.92
C PHE A 168 -30.84 9.33 4.54
N ALA A 169 -29.76 8.81 3.95
CA ALA A 169 -28.40 9.14 4.35
C ALA A 169 -27.59 9.61 3.14
N ILE A 170 -26.90 10.74 3.30
CA ILE A 170 -25.92 11.22 2.33
C ILE A 170 -24.58 10.61 2.69
N SER A 171 -23.91 10.01 1.69
CA SER A 171 -22.62 9.35 1.88
C SER A 171 -21.49 10.14 1.23
N THR A 172 -20.41 10.35 1.98
CA THR A 172 -19.20 11.06 1.52
C THR A 172 -17.99 10.19 1.83
N PHE A 173 -17.12 9.98 0.84
CA PHE A 173 -15.82 9.32 1.08
C PHE A 173 -14.70 10.35 1.12
N HIS A 174 -13.83 10.23 2.13
CA HIS A 174 -12.60 10.97 2.37
C HIS A 174 -11.43 9.99 2.22
N PHE A 175 -10.86 9.87 1.02
CA PHE A 175 -9.89 8.81 0.70
C PHE A 175 -8.50 9.14 1.23
N ASP A 176 -8.17 10.41 1.39
CA ASP A 176 -6.98 10.92 2.07
C ASP A 176 -6.83 10.43 3.51
N GLU A 177 -7.94 10.19 4.20
CA GLU A 177 -7.92 9.65 5.57
C GLU A 177 -7.19 8.31 5.67
N LEU A 178 -7.16 7.50 4.61
CA LEU A 178 -6.34 6.28 4.56
C LEU A 178 -4.86 6.59 4.79
N GLY A 179 -4.33 7.65 4.15
CA GLY A 179 -2.95 8.08 4.34
C GLY A 179 -2.68 8.59 5.75
N SER A 180 -3.64 9.33 6.33
CA SER A 180 -3.57 9.78 7.73
C SER A 180 -3.44 8.61 8.72
N TRP A 181 -4.23 7.55 8.52
CA TRP A 181 -4.15 6.33 9.35
C TRP A 181 -2.85 5.56 9.17
N LEU A 182 -2.32 5.47 7.93
CA LEU A 182 -1.06 4.78 7.65
C LEU A 182 0.16 5.51 8.25
N GLN A 183 0.15 6.84 8.28
CA GLN A 183 1.24 7.63 8.87
C GLN A 183 1.18 7.70 10.40
N SER A 184 0.02 8.09 10.94
CA SER A 184 -0.14 8.37 12.38
C SER A 184 -1.58 8.07 12.83
N PRO A 185 -1.84 6.83 13.28
CA PRO A 185 -3.13 6.45 13.84
C PRO A 185 -3.58 7.35 15.00
N VAL A 186 -2.64 7.85 15.80
CA VAL A 186 -2.94 8.75 16.93
C VAL A 186 -3.49 10.10 16.43
N THR A 187 -2.89 10.65 15.36
CA THR A 187 -3.37 11.90 14.74
C THR A 187 -4.75 11.69 14.10
N ALA A 188 -4.97 10.55 13.44
CA ALA A 188 -6.27 10.21 12.87
C ALA A 188 -7.36 10.08 13.96
N LEU A 189 -7.08 9.39 15.05
CA LEU A 189 -7.97 9.32 16.22
C LEU A 189 -8.25 10.71 16.83
N GLN A 190 -7.25 11.58 16.87
CA GLN A 190 -7.42 12.95 17.32
C GLN A 190 -8.36 13.74 16.40
N SER A 191 -8.22 13.60 15.08
CA SER A 191 -9.06 14.28 14.09
C SER A 191 -10.52 13.84 14.16
N HIS A 192 -10.77 12.53 14.19
CA HIS A 192 -12.12 11.97 14.09
C HIS A 192 -12.88 11.90 15.42
N TYR A 193 -12.16 11.82 16.54
CA TYR A 193 -12.77 11.57 17.86
C TYR A 193 -12.30 12.51 18.96
N ASN A 194 -11.49 13.54 18.65
CA ASN A 194 -10.85 14.41 19.66
C ASN A 194 -9.98 13.64 20.68
N TRP A 195 -9.44 12.49 20.28
CA TRP A 195 -8.49 11.73 21.12
C TRP A 195 -7.27 12.58 21.47
N GLY A 196 -6.85 12.61 22.73
CA GLY A 196 -5.74 13.48 23.19
C GLY A 196 -6.19 14.79 23.84
N GLY A 197 -7.46 15.18 23.69
CA GLY A 197 -8.06 16.36 24.33
C GLY A 197 -8.80 16.05 25.64
N ASN A 198 -9.49 17.08 26.15
CA ASN A 198 -10.43 16.99 27.30
C ASN A 198 -11.90 17.09 26.83
N ASN A 199 -12.15 16.69 25.60
CA ASN A 199 -13.43 16.76 24.90
C ASN A 199 -13.61 15.55 23.97
N LEU A 200 -13.24 14.36 24.43
CA LEU A 200 -13.36 13.12 23.67
C LEU A 200 -14.79 12.94 23.14
N ASP A 201 -14.95 12.79 21.82
CA ASP A 201 -16.24 12.48 21.19
C ASP A 201 -16.54 10.97 21.30
N ALA A 202 -16.74 10.52 22.54
CA ALA A 202 -17.00 9.12 22.85
C ALA A 202 -18.35 8.64 22.31
N ALA A 203 -19.34 9.53 22.15
CA ALA A 203 -20.64 9.17 21.61
C ALA A 203 -20.49 8.69 20.16
N THR A 204 -19.84 9.48 19.31
CA THR A 204 -19.60 9.12 17.91
C THR A 204 -18.74 7.85 17.79
N LEU A 205 -17.66 7.76 18.58
CA LEU A 205 -16.78 6.59 18.58
C LEU A 205 -17.52 5.29 18.95
N LEU A 206 -18.23 5.29 20.08
CA LEU A 206 -18.92 4.11 20.58
C LEU A 206 -20.10 3.71 19.68
N GLN A 207 -20.81 4.67 19.09
CA GLN A 207 -21.88 4.40 18.12
C GLN A 207 -21.33 3.76 16.82
N ARG A 208 -20.20 4.25 16.29
CA ARG A 208 -19.57 3.65 15.10
C ARG A 208 -19.05 2.25 15.40
N LEU A 209 -18.45 2.05 16.58
CA LEU A 209 -18.00 0.74 17.05
C LEU A 209 -19.17 -0.24 17.22
N GLU A 210 -20.32 0.22 17.74
CA GLU A 210 -21.54 -0.59 17.84
C GLU A 210 -21.96 -1.11 16.46
N ARG A 211 -22.05 -0.22 15.46
CA ARG A 211 -22.47 -0.59 14.09
C ARG A 211 -21.55 -1.65 13.50
N LEU A 212 -20.23 -1.46 13.62
CA LEU A 212 -19.25 -2.43 13.15
C LEU A 212 -19.42 -3.79 13.84
N LEU A 213 -19.49 -3.79 15.18
CA LEU A 213 -19.63 -5.02 15.96
C LEU A 213 -20.95 -5.76 15.68
N LEU A 214 -22.07 -5.03 15.54
CA LEU A 214 -23.36 -5.62 15.14
C LEU A 214 -23.30 -6.24 13.75
N HIS A 215 -22.59 -5.60 12.81
CA HIS A 215 -22.41 -6.14 11.46
C HIS A 215 -21.57 -7.43 11.47
N LEU A 216 -20.57 -7.49 12.36
CA LEU A 216 -19.78 -8.69 12.69
C LEU A 216 -20.53 -9.70 13.59
N LYS A 217 -21.84 -9.51 13.80
CA LYS A 217 -22.73 -10.38 14.60
C LYS A 217 -22.37 -10.45 16.09
N ALA A 218 -21.58 -9.52 16.61
CA ALA A 218 -21.31 -9.42 18.03
C ALA A 218 -22.53 -8.80 18.77
N PRO A 219 -22.99 -9.40 19.88
CA PRO A 219 -24.13 -8.89 20.64
C PRO A 219 -23.70 -7.71 21.51
N VAL A 220 -23.80 -6.51 20.95
CA VAL A 220 -23.50 -5.24 21.62
C VAL A 220 -24.69 -4.30 21.60
N PHE A 221 -24.71 -3.36 22.53
CA PHE A 221 -25.76 -2.35 22.67
C PHE A 221 -25.14 -1.01 23.10
N PHE A 222 -25.37 0.02 22.30
CA PHE A 222 -25.02 1.40 22.63
C PHE A 222 -26.16 2.06 23.40
N ASP A 223 -25.85 2.56 24.60
CA ASP A 223 -26.78 3.31 25.45
C ASP A 223 -26.30 4.76 25.57
N ASP A 224 -27.06 5.68 24.98
CA ASP A 224 -26.87 7.13 25.03
C ASP A 224 -27.89 7.83 25.94
N THR A 225 -28.71 7.07 26.68
CA THR A 225 -29.75 7.64 27.55
C THR A 225 -29.18 8.27 28.83
N ALA A 226 -27.97 7.87 29.23
CA ALA A 226 -27.24 8.41 30.37
C ALA A 226 -26.32 9.58 29.97
N PRO A 227 -25.92 10.47 30.90
CA PRO A 227 -25.01 11.58 30.62
C PRO A 227 -23.65 11.15 30.04
N THR A 228 -23.22 9.92 30.33
CA THR A 228 -22.04 9.31 29.74
C THR A 228 -22.49 8.13 28.88
N PRO A 229 -22.26 8.14 27.56
CA PRO A 229 -22.64 7.03 26.70
C PRO A 229 -21.83 5.78 27.05
N ILE A 230 -22.43 4.61 26.90
CA ILE A 230 -21.76 3.32 27.09
C ILE A 230 -22.00 2.39 25.90
N LEU A 231 -21.03 1.53 25.62
CA LEU A 231 -21.21 0.39 24.72
C LEU A 231 -21.10 -0.88 25.56
N GLU A 232 -22.20 -1.60 25.71
CA GLU A 232 -22.28 -2.80 26.53
C GLU A 232 -22.35 -4.05 25.67
N ALA A 233 -21.54 -5.05 26.04
CA ALA A 233 -21.53 -6.38 25.47
C ALA A 233 -21.70 -7.40 26.60
N VAL A 234 -21.95 -8.65 26.21
CA VAL A 234 -22.10 -9.76 27.18
C VAL A 234 -20.84 -9.96 28.04
N ILE A 235 -19.65 -9.72 27.50
CA ILE A 235 -18.36 -9.98 28.18
C ILE A 235 -17.61 -8.71 28.60
N PHE A 236 -17.96 -7.55 28.05
CA PHE A 236 -17.27 -6.29 28.34
C PHE A 236 -18.22 -5.09 28.31
N GLN A 237 -17.79 -3.98 28.89
CA GLN A 237 -18.45 -2.67 28.78
C GLN A 237 -17.39 -1.61 28.49
N LEU A 238 -17.64 -0.75 27.50
CA LEU A 238 -16.82 0.40 27.18
C LEU A 238 -17.51 1.69 27.67
N ARG A 239 -16.76 2.56 28.35
CA ARG A 239 -17.24 3.86 28.85
C ARG A 239 -16.14 4.94 28.71
N PRO A 240 -16.48 6.19 28.38
CA PRO A 240 -15.54 7.30 28.49
C PRO A 240 -15.11 7.56 29.95
N ARG A 241 -13.87 8.01 30.09
CA ARG A 241 -13.24 8.46 31.34
C ARG A 241 -12.91 9.94 31.22
N THR A 242 -13.93 10.79 31.31
CA THR A 242 -13.82 12.26 31.31
C THR A 242 -13.39 12.83 32.67
N ASP A 243 -13.19 11.94 33.66
CA ASP A 243 -12.56 12.24 34.94
C ASP A 243 -11.03 12.32 34.86
N LEU A 244 -10.45 11.99 33.70
CA LEU A 244 -9.02 11.96 33.45
C LEU A 244 -8.57 13.17 32.61
N ASN A 245 -7.27 13.48 32.60
CA ASN A 245 -6.69 14.54 31.78
C ASN A 245 -5.38 14.03 31.14
N PRO A 246 -5.32 13.80 29.82
CA PRO A 246 -6.44 13.89 28.87
C PRO A 246 -7.52 12.83 29.10
N ASP A 247 -8.71 13.06 28.54
CA ASP A 247 -9.84 12.12 28.56
C ASP A 247 -9.41 10.74 28.04
N GLY A 248 -10.04 9.67 28.53
CA GLY A 248 -9.74 8.31 28.10
C GLY A 248 -10.97 7.44 27.87
N LEU A 249 -10.74 6.15 27.65
CA LEU A 249 -11.75 5.09 27.60
C LEU A 249 -11.46 4.05 28.67
N SER A 250 -12.50 3.39 29.15
CA SER A 250 -12.40 2.25 30.04
C SER A 250 -13.10 1.05 29.43
N LEU A 251 -12.42 -0.09 29.39
CA LEU A 251 -12.94 -1.40 29.06
C LEU A 251 -13.06 -2.22 30.34
N SER A 252 -14.28 -2.36 30.85
CA SER A 252 -14.59 -3.16 32.04
C SER A 252 -15.04 -4.57 31.65
N ILE A 253 -14.48 -5.59 32.29
CA ILE A 253 -14.83 -6.99 32.09
C ILE A 253 -16.14 -7.31 32.85
N ARG A 254 -17.12 -7.89 32.15
CA ARG A 254 -18.46 -8.18 32.68
C ARG A 254 -18.67 -9.64 33.05
N GLN A 255 -17.64 -10.48 32.92
CA GLN A 255 -17.64 -11.89 33.29
C GLN A 255 -16.27 -12.35 33.77
N ASN A 256 -16.20 -13.42 34.57
CA ASN A 256 -14.90 -14.01 34.90
C ASN A 256 -14.35 -14.75 33.69
N LEU A 257 -13.21 -14.28 33.14
CA LEU A 257 -12.51 -14.93 32.04
C LEU A 257 -11.31 -15.72 32.59
N SER A 258 -11.25 -17.00 32.24
CA SER A 258 -10.11 -17.88 32.58
C SER A 258 -9.16 -17.99 31.40
N PRO A 259 -7.87 -18.31 31.63
CA PRO A 259 -6.92 -18.53 30.55
C PRO A 259 -7.43 -19.58 29.54
N GLY A 260 -7.22 -19.30 28.27
CA GLY A 260 -7.67 -20.15 27.17
C GLY A 260 -7.92 -19.37 25.89
N LYS A 261 -8.29 -20.11 24.83
CA LYS A 261 -8.67 -19.53 23.54
C LYS A 261 -10.19 -19.55 23.40
N ILE A 262 -10.75 -18.39 23.07
CA ILE A 262 -12.15 -18.24 22.66
C ILE A 262 -12.12 -17.98 21.16
N GLU A 263 -12.73 -18.85 20.38
CA GLU A 263 -12.77 -18.75 18.92
C GLU A 263 -14.21 -18.57 18.43
N PHE A 264 -14.42 -17.61 17.55
CA PHE A 264 -15.64 -17.42 16.77
C PHE A 264 -15.28 -17.52 15.29
N VAL A 265 -16.04 -18.31 14.54
CA VAL A 265 -15.83 -18.51 13.10
C VAL A 265 -17.16 -18.35 12.39
N ALA A 266 -17.20 -17.50 11.36
CA ALA A 266 -18.35 -17.29 10.49
C ALA A 266 -17.84 -17.07 9.05
N ASP A 267 -18.18 -17.98 8.15
CA ASP A 267 -17.64 -18.02 6.78
C ASP A 267 -16.09 -18.00 6.80
N ASP A 268 -15.47 -17.03 6.14
CA ASP A 268 -14.01 -16.84 6.13
C ASP A 268 -13.50 -16.06 7.37
N LEU A 269 -14.39 -15.43 8.14
CA LEU A 269 -14.03 -14.60 9.30
C LEU A 269 -13.78 -15.49 10.52
N LYS A 270 -12.59 -15.35 11.09
CA LYS A 270 -12.17 -15.97 12.34
C LYS A 270 -11.75 -14.89 13.34
N VAL A 271 -12.40 -14.89 14.51
CA VAL A 271 -12.04 -14.05 15.66
C VAL A 271 -11.50 -14.96 16.76
N VAL A 272 -10.28 -14.72 17.22
CA VAL A 272 -9.65 -15.49 18.30
C VAL A 272 -9.23 -14.54 19.40
N LEU A 273 -9.71 -14.81 20.62
CA LEU A 273 -9.18 -14.21 21.84
C LEU A 273 -8.36 -15.27 22.57
N ASP A 274 -7.03 -15.13 22.57
CA ASP A 274 -6.10 -15.94 23.34
C ASP A 274 -5.72 -15.21 24.63
N LEU A 275 -6.19 -15.75 25.75
CA LEU A 275 -5.99 -15.18 27.06
C LEU A 275 -5.04 -16.06 27.89
N GLN A 276 -3.94 -15.48 28.35
CA GLN A 276 -2.95 -16.13 29.22
C GLN A 276 -3.02 -15.61 30.67
N ALA A 277 -4.10 -14.93 31.02
CA ALA A 277 -4.34 -14.37 32.36
C ALA A 277 -5.77 -14.67 32.83
N THR A 278 -6.01 -14.69 34.14
CA THR A 278 -7.37 -14.67 34.66
C THR A 278 -7.83 -13.23 34.78
N LEU A 279 -8.94 -12.87 34.11
CA LEU A 279 -9.55 -11.54 34.22
C LEU A 279 -10.83 -11.67 35.06
N PRO A 280 -10.84 -11.16 36.30
CA PRO A 280 -12.04 -11.23 37.12
C PRO A 280 -13.12 -10.25 36.63
N PHE A 281 -14.37 -10.54 36.98
CA PHE A 281 -15.48 -9.59 36.84
C PHE A 281 -15.11 -8.24 37.47
N GLY A 282 -15.37 -7.15 36.74
CA GLY A 282 -15.10 -5.79 37.18
C GLY A 282 -13.64 -5.36 37.04
N ALA A 283 -12.76 -6.19 36.48
CA ALA A 283 -11.44 -5.72 36.06
C ALA A 283 -11.59 -4.68 34.93
N GLU A 284 -10.79 -3.61 34.98
CA GLU A 284 -10.92 -2.45 34.11
C GLU A 284 -9.57 -2.15 33.44
N LEU A 285 -9.56 -2.08 32.11
CA LEU A 285 -8.47 -1.51 31.34
C LEU A 285 -8.82 -0.06 31.00
N VAL A 286 -8.04 0.88 31.51
CA VAL A 286 -8.15 2.31 31.17
C VAL A 286 -7.13 2.64 30.08
N ILE A 287 -7.60 3.32 29.05
CA ILE A 287 -6.85 3.73 27.87
C ILE A 287 -6.84 5.25 27.86
N GLN A 288 -5.65 5.87 27.95
CA GLN A 288 -5.46 7.31 27.85
C GLN A 288 -4.54 7.67 26.67
N PRO A 289 -4.69 8.84 26.06
CA PRO A 289 -3.79 9.33 25.02
C PRO A 289 -2.32 9.46 25.46
N PRO A 290 -1.35 9.37 24.50
CA PRO A 290 -1.55 8.94 23.12
C PRO A 290 -1.82 7.42 23.01
N ALA A 291 -1.29 6.62 23.93
CA ALA A 291 -1.51 5.17 24.03
C ALA A 291 -1.04 4.63 25.40
N ARG A 292 -1.44 5.29 26.50
CA ARG A 292 -1.16 4.83 27.87
C ARG A 292 -2.25 3.88 28.32
N PHE A 293 -1.84 2.71 28.78
CA PHE A 293 -2.74 1.65 29.21
C PHE A 293 -2.50 1.34 30.67
N THR A 294 -3.53 1.49 31.50
CA THR A 294 -3.47 1.18 32.93
C THR A 294 -4.56 0.20 33.27
N PHE A 295 -4.17 -0.93 33.87
CA PHE A 295 -5.12 -1.97 34.25
C PHE A 295 -5.37 -1.94 35.76
N HIS A 296 -6.66 -2.03 36.13
CA HIS A 296 -7.18 -1.98 37.49
C HIS A 296 -8.00 -3.24 37.80
N THR A 297 -7.89 -3.69 39.05
CA THR A 297 -8.69 -4.79 39.61
C THR A 297 -9.67 -4.28 40.63
N VAL A 298 -10.73 -5.04 40.88
CA VAL A 298 -11.72 -4.72 41.93
C VAL A 298 -11.05 -4.67 43.32
N ASN A 299 -10.08 -5.55 43.57
CA ASN A 299 -9.27 -5.52 44.78
C ASN A 299 -7.81 -5.13 44.43
N PRO A 300 -7.30 -3.98 44.91
CA PRO A 300 -5.95 -3.52 44.60
C PRO A 300 -4.84 -4.50 45.01
N ALA A 301 -5.09 -5.39 45.98
CA ALA A 301 -4.11 -6.40 46.38
C ALA A 301 -3.93 -7.54 45.36
N ASP A 302 -4.84 -7.65 44.38
CA ASP A 302 -4.77 -8.69 43.36
C ASP A 302 -3.58 -8.42 42.42
N THR A 303 -2.83 -9.48 42.12
CA THR A 303 -1.77 -9.45 41.11
C THR A 303 -2.28 -10.07 39.82
N ILE A 304 -2.11 -9.36 38.71
CA ILE A 304 -2.42 -9.89 37.37
C ILE A 304 -1.15 -9.85 36.54
N SER A 305 -0.83 -10.99 35.95
CA SER A 305 0.24 -11.11 34.99
C SER A 305 -0.17 -12.09 33.90
N GLY A 306 0.02 -11.68 32.65
CA GLY A 306 -0.20 -12.52 31.49
C GLY A 306 -0.35 -11.69 30.22
N ALA A 307 -0.67 -12.38 29.14
CA ALA A 307 -0.90 -11.79 27.84
C ALA A 307 -2.35 -11.95 27.39
N LEU A 308 -2.83 -11.01 26.59
CA LEU A 308 -4.08 -11.07 25.87
C LEU A 308 -3.77 -10.82 24.40
N ASN A 309 -4.26 -11.67 23.50
CA ASN A 309 -4.18 -11.45 22.06
C ASN A 309 -5.56 -11.63 21.45
N LEU A 310 -6.09 -10.60 20.82
CA LEU A 310 -7.28 -10.65 19.99
C LEU A 310 -6.84 -10.60 18.53
N SER A 311 -7.18 -11.60 17.72
CA SER A 311 -6.97 -11.57 16.28
C SER A 311 -8.30 -11.67 15.55
N VAL A 312 -8.51 -10.80 14.57
CA VAL A 312 -9.62 -10.86 13.63
C VAL A 312 -9.01 -11.12 12.25
N THR A 313 -9.29 -12.28 11.68
CA THR A 313 -8.68 -12.73 10.42
C THR A 313 -9.74 -13.17 9.44
N ALA A 314 -9.65 -12.70 8.19
CA ALA A 314 -10.31 -13.32 7.06
C ALA A 314 -9.33 -14.32 6.43
N ASP A 315 -9.61 -15.62 6.53
CA ASP A 315 -8.65 -16.67 6.20
C ASP A 315 -9.25 -17.69 5.21
N ARG A 316 -8.72 -17.68 3.99
CA ARG A 316 -9.07 -18.62 2.90
C ARG A 316 -7.89 -19.52 2.53
N THR A 317 -6.87 -19.63 3.37
CA THR A 317 -5.70 -20.50 3.11
C THR A 317 -6.07 -21.99 2.98
N GLN A 318 -7.19 -22.40 3.58
CA GLN A 318 -7.74 -23.76 3.48
C GLN A 318 -8.89 -23.86 2.47
N ALA A 319 -9.33 -22.76 1.87
CA ALA A 319 -10.41 -22.75 0.89
C ALA A 319 -9.89 -23.17 -0.49
N ALA A 320 -10.79 -23.59 -1.38
CA ALA A 320 -10.43 -23.99 -2.75
C ALA A 320 -9.90 -22.82 -3.59
N THR A 321 -10.30 -21.58 -3.26
CA THR A 321 -9.88 -20.36 -3.96
C THR A 321 -9.43 -19.30 -2.96
N PRO A 322 -8.21 -18.74 -3.11
CA PRO A 322 -7.76 -17.60 -2.29
C PRO A 322 -8.53 -16.33 -2.67
N TYR A 323 -8.23 -15.22 -1.99
CA TYR A 323 -8.70 -13.91 -2.44
C TYR A 323 -7.86 -13.46 -3.63
N LEU A 324 -8.44 -13.55 -4.82
CA LEU A 324 -7.84 -13.04 -6.04
C LEU A 324 -8.03 -11.52 -6.11
N LEU A 325 -6.94 -10.77 -5.95
CA LEU A 325 -6.94 -9.30 -5.95
C LEU A 325 -6.99 -8.76 -7.38
N ILE A 326 -6.07 -9.23 -8.23
CA ILE A 326 -5.91 -8.79 -9.62
C ILE A 326 -5.50 -10.00 -10.47
N GLY A 327 -5.98 -10.08 -11.71
CA GLY A 327 -5.54 -11.10 -12.69
C GLY A 327 -6.42 -12.34 -12.78
N GLU A 328 -5.88 -13.42 -13.36
CA GLU A 328 -6.59 -14.66 -13.73
C GLU A 328 -6.21 -15.82 -12.82
N SER A 329 -7.17 -16.62 -12.37
CA SER A 329 -7.00 -17.81 -11.52
C SER A 329 -5.87 -18.75 -11.99
N ASP A 330 -5.75 -18.97 -13.30
CA ASP A 330 -4.77 -19.85 -13.94
C ASP A 330 -3.67 -19.09 -14.72
N GLY A 331 -3.69 -17.76 -14.69
CA GLY A 331 -2.79 -16.89 -15.45
C GLY A 331 -1.92 -16.00 -14.57
N SER A 332 -1.55 -14.83 -15.09
CA SER A 332 -0.89 -13.79 -14.30
C SER A 332 -1.87 -13.22 -13.27
N ARG A 333 -1.51 -13.26 -11.99
CA ARG A 333 -2.39 -12.90 -10.87
C ARG A 333 -1.67 -12.48 -9.61
N LEU A 334 -2.35 -11.66 -8.82
CA LEU A 334 -2.02 -11.31 -7.46
C LEU A 334 -3.12 -11.87 -6.55
N GLU A 335 -2.75 -12.78 -5.67
CA GLU A 335 -3.66 -13.45 -4.74
C GLU A 335 -3.17 -13.29 -3.31
N VAL A 336 -4.10 -13.35 -2.36
CA VAL A 336 -3.79 -13.38 -0.93
C VAL A 336 -4.69 -14.42 -0.25
N GLY A 337 -4.09 -15.24 0.61
CA GLY A 337 -4.84 -16.25 1.35
C GLY A 337 -5.46 -15.70 2.63
N LYS A 338 -4.91 -14.62 3.19
CA LYS A 338 -5.27 -14.15 4.53
C LYS A 338 -5.15 -12.64 4.68
N PHE A 339 -6.11 -12.05 5.37
CA PHE A 339 -6.01 -10.72 5.97
C PHE A 339 -6.20 -10.86 7.48
N GLY A 340 -5.46 -10.08 8.26
CA GLY A 340 -5.57 -10.12 9.71
C GLY A 340 -5.34 -8.77 10.35
N VAL A 341 -6.03 -8.53 11.45
CA VAL A 341 -5.73 -7.48 12.41
C VAL A 341 -5.54 -8.14 13.77
N ASN A 342 -4.46 -7.81 14.47
CA ASN A 342 -4.18 -8.31 15.80
C ASN A 342 -4.03 -7.18 16.82
N PHE A 343 -4.59 -7.40 18.00
CA PHE A 343 -4.44 -6.56 19.18
C PHE A 343 -3.80 -7.43 20.26
N GLY A 344 -2.55 -7.15 20.58
CA GLY A 344 -1.78 -7.84 21.61
C GLY A 344 -1.61 -6.95 22.84
N GLY A 345 -1.51 -7.57 24.00
CA GLY A 345 -1.28 -6.88 25.26
C GLY A 345 -0.58 -7.75 26.27
N ARG A 346 0.49 -7.24 26.89
CA ARG A 346 1.08 -7.83 28.10
C ARG A 346 0.72 -6.97 29.29
N ILE A 347 0.11 -7.59 30.29
CA ILE A 347 -0.26 -6.93 31.54
C ILE A 347 0.66 -7.47 32.63
N GLN A 348 1.28 -6.58 33.38
CA GLN A 348 2.03 -6.96 34.58
C GLN A 348 1.88 -5.90 35.67
N GLY A 349 1.32 -6.29 36.82
CA GLY A 349 1.43 -5.45 38.01
C GLY A 349 0.74 -5.96 39.25
N SER A 350 0.83 -5.13 40.28
CA SER A 350 0.41 -5.40 41.66
C SER A 350 0.00 -4.08 42.33
N GLY A 351 -1.02 -4.07 43.19
CA GLY A 351 -1.37 -2.87 43.94
C GLY A 351 -2.41 -1.96 43.28
N GLY A 352 -3.18 -2.46 42.31
CA GLY A 352 -4.25 -1.71 41.63
C GLY A 352 -3.77 -0.74 40.55
N GLN A 353 -2.49 -0.74 40.21
CA GLN A 353 -1.94 -0.09 39.01
C GLN A 353 -0.96 -1.05 38.33
N SER A 354 -1.08 -1.19 37.02
CA SER A 354 -0.19 -2.00 36.21
C SER A 354 0.04 -1.33 34.86
N ASP A 355 1.29 -1.31 34.41
CA ASP A 355 1.63 -0.90 33.06
C ASP A 355 1.27 -2.05 32.11
N ALA A 356 0.53 -1.72 31.06
CA ALA A 356 0.24 -2.64 29.97
C ALA A 356 1.00 -2.20 28.73
N ASP A 357 1.75 -3.12 28.14
CA ASP A 357 2.36 -2.93 26.83
C ASP A 357 1.40 -3.51 25.79
N LEU A 358 0.80 -2.64 24.98
CA LEU A 358 -0.12 -3.04 23.92
C LEU A 358 0.54 -2.88 22.56
N SER A 359 0.19 -3.81 21.66
CA SER A 359 0.55 -3.79 20.26
C SER A 359 -0.71 -3.89 19.40
N VAL A 360 -0.78 -3.13 18.32
CA VAL A 360 -1.77 -3.33 17.25
C VAL A 360 -1.02 -3.66 15.99
N GLY A 361 -1.48 -4.60 15.19
CA GLY A 361 -0.87 -4.89 13.91
C GLY A 361 -1.88 -5.34 12.88
N GLY A 362 -1.44 -5.32 11.63
CA GLY A 362 -2.15 -5.87 10.49
C GLY A 362 -1.24 -6.80 9.72
N GLU A 363 -1.84 -7.80 9.08
CA GLU A 363 -1.15 -8.76 8.23
C GLU A 363 -1.92 -9.01 6.93
N ILE A 364 -1.16 -9.18 5.85
CA ILE A 364 -1.56 -9.83 4.62
C ILE A 364 -0.67 -11.06 4.51
N GLY A 365 -1.28 -12.24 4.55
CA GLY A 365 -0.58 -13.51 4.58
C GLY A 365 -0.91 -14.40 3.40
N ALA A 366 0.02 -15.30 3.07
CA ALA A 366 -0.08 -16.18 1.90
C ALA A 366 -0.35 -15.36 0.62
N GLY A 367 0.37 -14.25 0.48
CA GLY A 367 0.38 -13.45 -0.73
C GLY A 367 1.15 -14.18 -1.82
N LYS A 368 0.60 -14.22 -3.02
CA LYS A 368 1.24 -14.84 -4.18
C LYS A 368 1.06 -13.97 -5.42
N LEU A 369 2.17 -13.53 -5.99
CA LEU A 369 2.24 -12.95 -7.32
C LEU A 369 2.66 -14.05 -8.29
N SER A 370 1.77 -14.48 -9.17
CA SER A 370 2.09 -15.39 -10.27
C SER A 370 2.09 -14.60 -11.58
N ILE A 371 3.10 -14.74 -12.42
CA ILE A 371 3.17 -14.16 -13.76
C ILE A 371 3.33 -15.33 -14.73
N SER A 372 2.32 -15.52 -15.56
CA SER A 372 2.30 -16.49 -16.65
C SER A 372 2.58 -15.78 -17.97
N PHE A 373 3.48 -16.35 -18.77
CA PHE A 373 3.76 -15.91 -20.14
C PHE A 373 3.06 -16.79 -21.19
N ALA A 374 2.14 -17.66 -20.77
CA ALA A 374 1.44 -18.61 -21.64
C ALA A 374 0.53 -17.95 -22.70
N ASP A 375 0.19 -16.67 -22.49
CA ASP A 375 -0.66 -15.86 -23.39
C ASP A 375 0.15 -14.82 -24.19
N GLY A 376 1.48 -14.93 -24.17
CA GLY A 376 2.35 -14.17 -25.06
C GLY A 376 2.10 -14.51 -26.54
N ASP A 377 2.49 -13.63 -27.46
CA ASP A 377 2.47 -13.96 -28.88
C ASP A 377 3.40 -15.17 -29.20
N GLY A 378 3.40 -15.66 -30.44
CA GLY A 378 4.21 -16.83 -30.81
C GLY A 378 5.71 -16.65 -30.49
N PHE A 379 6.22 -15.41 -30.52
CA PHE A 379 7.59 -15.08 -30.16
C PHE A 379 7.81 -15.13 -28.63
N LEU A 380 6.93 -14.50 -27.85
CA LEU A 380 6.98 -14.55 -26.39
C LEU A 380 6.76 -15.97 -25.86
N THR A 381 5.89 -16.77 -26.49
CA THR A 381 5.67 -18.17 -26.12
C THR A 381 6.91 -19.03 -26.43
N ASP A 382 7.56 -18.82 -27.57
CA ASP A 382 8.79 -19.55 -27.94
C ASP A 382 9.95 -19.26 -26.97
N ILE A 383 9.95 -18.07 -26.35
CA ILE A 383 11.01 -17.61 -25.45
C ILE A 383 10.67 -17.85 -23.96
N LEU A 384 9.40 -17.70 -23.58
CA LEU A 384 8.92 -17.63 -22.19
C LEU A 384 7.85 -18.65 -21.85
N GLY A 385 7.31 -19.41 -22.81
CA GLY A 385 6.13 -20.27 -22.60
C GLY A 385 6.33 -21.43 -21.61
N GLY A 386 7.58 -21.73 -21.24
CA GLY A 386 7.91 -22.69 -20.17
C GLY A 386 8.23 -22.05 -18.82
N ILE A 387 8.20 -20.71 -18.73
CA ILE A 387 8.53 -19.94 -17.53
C ILE A 387 7.20 -19.51 -16.89
N GLN A 388 6.95 -20.01 -15.69
CA GLN A 388 5.96 -19.45 -14.79
C GLN A 388 6.72 -18.84 -13.63
N LEU A 389 6.45 -17.58 -13.35
CA LEU A 389 7.08 -16.86 -12.27
C LEU A 389 6.10 -16.82 -11.10
N ASP A 390 6.48 -17.42 -9.99
CA ASP A 390 5.69 -17.40 -8.77
C ASP A 390 6.54 -16.74 -7.68
N SER A 391 5.99 -15.72 -7.02
CA SER A 391 6.58 -15.07 -5.86
C SER A 391 5.60 -15.11 -4.70
N ASP A 392 6.04 -15.68 -3.58
CA ASP A 392 5.31 -15.57 -2.34
C ASP A 392 5.73 -14.27 -1.62
N PHE A 393 4.79 -13.63 -0.93
CA PHE A 393 5.06 -12.50 -0.06
C PHE A 393 4.11 -12.52 1.14
N ASP A 394 4.62 -12.04 2.27
CA ASP A 394 3.82 -11.73 3.44
C ASP A 394 4.11 -10.28 3.83
N LEU A 395 3.08 -9.56 4.22
CA LEU A 395 3.20 -8.20 4.74
C LEU A 395 2.65 -8.17 6.14
N ALA A 396 3.39 -7.60 7.07
CA ALA A 396 2.84 -7.24 8.37
C ALA A 396 3.37 -5.88 8.81
N PHE A 397 2.50 -5.13 9.46
CA PHE A 397 2.84 -3.88 10.11
C PHE A 397 2.33 -3.92 11.54
N GLY A 398 2.99 -3.19 12.42
CA GLY A 398 2.64 -3.14 13.82
C GLY A 398 2.93 -1.77 14.41
N TYR A 399 2.20 -1.43 15.46
CA TYR A 399 2.46 -0.30 16.33
C TYR A 399 2.55 -0.82 17.76
N ASN A 400 3.59 -0.48 18.49
CA ASN A 400 3.67 -0.71 19.93
C ASN A 400 4.17 0.56 20.66
N THR A 401 4.04 0.58 21.98
CA THR A 401 4.34 1.77 22.79
C THR A 401 5.84 2.07 22.94
N GLY A 402 6.72 1.10 22.69
CA GLY A 402 8.18 1.24 22.80
C GLY A 402 8.88 1.62 21.49
N ASP A 403 8.52 0.94 20.41
CA ASP A 403 9.15 1.01 19.09
C ASP A 403 8.38 1.90 18.10
N GLY A 404 7.14 2.28 18.41
CA GLY A 404 6.28 3.04 17.50
C GLY A 404 5.75 2.18 16.34
N LEU A 405 5.52 2.79 15.17
CA LEU A 405 5.12 2.08 13.96
C LEU A 405 6.34 1.34 13.38
N TYR A 406 6.21 0.04 13.16
CA TYR A 406 7.22 -0.79 12.53
C TYR A 406 6.59 -1.67 11.46
N PHE A 407 7.39 -1.99 10.44
CA PHE A 407 7.06 -3.01 9.46
C PHE A 407 7.82 -4.27 9.79
N VAL A 408 7.18 -5.42 9.59
CA VAL A 408 7.82 -6.72 9.69
C VAL A 408 8.26 -7.09 8.28
N GLY A 409 9.58 -7.13 8.04
CA GLY A 409 10.17 -7.35 6.72
C GLY A 409 11.06 -6.19 6.28
N SER A 410 10.46 -5.06 5.87
CA SER A 410 11.13 -3.83 5.41
C SER A 410 10.16 -2.64 5.31
N SER A 411 10.67 -1.39 5.23
CA SER A 411 9.87 -0.14 5.11
C SER A 411 9.26 0.09 3.73
N ALA A 412 9.69 -0.69 2.73
CA ALA A 412 9.10 -0.79 1.41
C ALA A 412 9.03 -2.28 1.05
N LEU A 413 7.98 -2.70 0.37
CA LEU A 413 7.93 -4.07 -0.16
C LEU A 413 8.75 -4.09 -1.44
N GLU A 414 9.90 -4.75 -1.42
CA GLU A 414 10.69 -5.01 -2.62
C GLU A 414 10.75 -6.52 -2.87
N ILE A 415 10.19 -6.95 -3.99
CA ILE A 415 10.15 -8.34 -4.43
C ILE A 415 11.06 -8.46 -5.64
N GLN A 416 12.20 -9.13 -5.47
CA GLN A 416 13.12 -9.44 -6.57
C GLN A 416 12.95 -10.88 -7.04
N LEU A 417 12.70 -11.03 -8.33
CA LEU A 417 12.44 -12.28 -9.00
C LEU A 417 13.57 -12.60 -9.99
N PRO A 418 14.41 -13.60 -9.71
CA PRO A 418 15.47 -14.00 -10.64
C PRO A 418 14.86 -14.68 -11.88
N LEU A 419 15.14 -14.13 -13.07
CA LEU A 419 14.59 -14.61 -14.34
C LEU A 419 15.60 -15.37 -15.21
N HIS A 420 16.88 -14.95 -15.22
CA HIS A 420 17.93 -15.51 -16.10
C HIS A 420 17.50 -15.73 -17.56
N LEU A 421 16.70 -14.82 -18.10
CA LEU A 421 16.09 -14.92 -19.41
C LEU A 421 17.04 -14.44 -20.51
N ASN A 422 17.37 -15.29 -21.48
CA ASN A 422 18.27 -14.94 -22.58
C ASN A 422 17.49 -14.57 -23.86
N LEU A 423 17.59 -13.30 -24.27
CA LEU A 423 16.98 -12.70 -25.46
C LEU A 423 18.07 -12.38 -26.51
N GLY A 424 18.83 -13.39 -26.93
CA GLY A 424 19.94 -13.23 -27.87
C GLY A 424 21.15 -12.54 -27.24
N PRO A 425 21.56 -11.33 -27.68
CA PRO A 425 22.66 -10.60 -27.05
C PRO A 425 22.27 -9.98 -25.71
N VAL A 426 20.99 -9.96 -25.32
CA VAL A 426 20.52 -9.36 -24.07
C VAL A 426 20.02 -10.46 -23.14
N GLU A 427 20.41 -10.41 -21.87
CA GLU A 427 19.90 -11.27 -20.79
C GLU A 427 19.16 -10.40 -19.77
N VAL A 428 17.94 -10.78 -19.41
CA VAL A 428 17.22 -10.22 -18.27
C VAL A 428 17.49 -11.12 -17.06
N SER A 429 18.32 -10.64 -16.15
CA SER A 429 18.75 -11.41 -14.97
C SER A 429 17.69 -11.43 -13.87
N ALA A 430 17.00 -10.31 -13.64
CA ALA A 430 15.96 -10.20 -12.62
C ALA A 430 14.88 -9.18 -12.99
N LEU A 431 13.70 -9.36 -12.39
CA LEU A 431 12.64 -8.35 -12.28
C LEU A 431 12.48 -7.97 -10.81
N THR A 432 12.30 -6.70 -10.54
CA THR A 432 12.05 -6.19 -9.20
C THR A 432 10.78 -5.36 -9.18
N PHE A 433 9.86 -5.73 -8.30
CA PHE A 433 8.65 -4.98 -7.99
C PHE A 433 8.85 -4.27 -6.66
N SER A 434 8.64 -2.96 -6.63
CA SER A 434 8.69 -2.17 -5.40
C SER A 434 7.36 -1.47 -5.16
N VAL A 435 6.89 -1.49 -3.91
CA VAL A 435 5.75 -0.71 -3.44
C VAL A 435 6.16 0.01 -2.15
N GLY A 436 6.07 1.33 -2.17
CA GLY A 436 6.27 2.20 -1.02
C GLY A 436 4.97 2.88 -0.59
N ILE A 437 5.04 3.54 0.57
CA ILE A 437 3.94 4.36 1.10
C ILE A 437 4.57 5.71 1.49
N GLU A 438 4.09 6.78 0.87
CA GLU A 438 4.49 8.17 1.15
C GLU A 438 3.25 9.06 1.20
N ASN A 439 2.70 9.24 2.40
CA ASN A 439 1.47 10.02 2.60
C ASN A 439 0.27 9.42 1.84
N ASN A 440 -0.38 10.23 1.00
CA ASN A 440 -1.46 9.79 0.12
C ASN A 440 -0.91 9.25 -1.20
N LYS A 441 0.40 9.03 -1.32
CA LYS A 441 1.06 8.44 -2.48
C LYS A 441 1.55 7.04 -2.17
N PHE A 442 1.41 6.17 -3.15
CA PHE A 442 1.90 4.80 -3.14
C PHE A 442 2.87 4.69 -4.32
N PRO A 443 4.14 5.09 -4.15
CA PRO A 443 5.12 4.95 -5.20
C PRO A 443 5.32 3.47 -5.50
N THR A 444 5.12 3.08 -6.75
CA THR A 444 5.38 1.71 -7.18
C THR A 444 6.30 1.69 -8.38
N ALA A 445 7.09 0.63 -8.52
CA ALA A 445 7.92 0.48 -9.70
C ALA A 445 8.06 -0.98 -10.10
N ILE A 446 8.23 -1.17 -11.41
CA ILE A 446 8.62 -2.43 -12.02
C ILE A 446 9.94 -2.18 -12.72
N SER A 447 10.98 -2.89 -12.31
CA SER A 447 12.34 -2.68 -12.78
C SER A 447 13.02 -3.99 -13.14
N SER A 448 14.13 -3.92 -13.87
CA SER A 448 14.84 -5.09 -14.35
C SER A 448 16.35 -4.89 -14.32
N ASP A 449 17.04 -5.99 -14.07
CA ASP A 449 18.49 -6.10 -14.27
C ASP A 449 18.77 -6.72 -15.64
N ILE A 450 19.48 -5.97 -16.48
CA ILE A 450 19.72 -6.32 -17.88
C ILE A 450 21.23 -6.44 -18.11
N LYS A 451 21.66 -7.54 -18.71
CA LYS A 451 23.01 -7.69 -19.26
C LYS A 451 22.94 -7.71 -20.78
N ALA A 452 23.91 -7.11 -21.46
CA ALA A 452 23.95 -7.10 -22.91
C ALA A 452 25.37 -7.37 -23.44
N ALA A 453 25.53 -8.41 -24.24
CA ALA A 453 26.73 -8.73 -25.00
C ALA A 453 26.70 -8.04 -26.37
N LEU A 454 27.45 -6.95 -26.50
CA LEU A 454 27.56 -6.11 -27.70
C LEU A 454 28.89 -6.37 -28.43
N GLY A 455 29.19 -7.65 -28.70
CA GLY A 455 30.46 -8.07 -29.32
C GLY A 455 31.62 -8.06 -28.31
N PRO A 456 32.68 -7.24 -28.51
CA PRO A 456 33.77 -7.11 -27.53
C PRO A 456 33.39 -6.25 -26.33
N LEU A 457 32.22 -5.60 -26.34
CA LEU A 457 31.67 -4.90 -25.19
C LEU A 457 30.61 -5.76 -24.50
N ALA A 458 30.59 -5.75 -23.18
CA ALA A 458 29.43 -6.21 -22.41
C ALA A 458 28.95 -5.09 -21.48
N ALA A 459 27.64 -4.90 -21.41
CA ALA A 459 26.99 -3.92 -20.56
C ALA A 459 26.14 -4.62 -19.49
N VAL A 460 26.04 -4.00 -18.32
CA VAL A 460 25.11 -4.38 -17.25
C VAL A 460 24.36 -3.11 -16.86
N ILE A 461 23.04 -3.21 -16.74
CA ILE A 461 22.16 -2.12 -16.35
C ILE A 461 21.35 -2.65 -15.18
N GLU A 462 21.40 -1.96 -14.06
CA GLU A 462 20.76 -2.37 -12.81
C GLU A 462 19.50 -1.55 -12.56
N ASN A 463 18.42 -2.24 -12.21
CA ASN A 463 17.16 -1.66 -11.72
C ASN A 463 16.52 -0.60 -12.66
N ILE A 464 16.69 -0.72 -13.98
CA ILE A 464 16.02 0.15 -14.95
C ILE A 464 14.56 -0.24 -15.11
N GLY A 465 13.64 0.72 -15.21
CA GLY A 465 12.23 0.35 -15.22
C GLY A 465 11.21 1.44 -15.48
N LEU A 466 10.01 1.14 -15.02
CA LEU A 466 8.84 1.98 -15.06
C LEU A 466 8.41 2.27 -13.61
N GLU A 467 8.25 3.55 -13.30
CA GLU A 467 7.56 4.03 -12.11
C GLU A 467 6.07 4.17 -12.43
N ILE A 468 5.23 3.74 -11.48
CA ILE A 468 3.78 3.87 -11.51
C ILE A 468 3.38 4.42 -10.15
N ASP A 469 3.20 5.72 -10.08
CA ASP A 469 2.81 6.39 -8.84
C ASP A 469 1.29 6.48 -8.75
N PHE A 470 0.73 5.97 -7.67
CA PHE A 470 -0.68 6.13 -7.34
C PHE A 470 -0.82 7.19 -6.26
N SER A 471 -1.74 8.13 -6.41
CA SER A 471 -2.09 9.06 -5.35
C SER A 471 -3.59 9.15 -5.14
N LEU A 472 -4.02 9.25 -3.87
CA LEU A 472 -5.42 9.41 -3.52
C LEU A 472 -5.80 10.89 -3.51
N VAL A 473 -6.91 11.22 -4.17
CA VAL A 473 -7.42 12.59 -4.34
C VAL A 473 -8.91 12.66 -3.98
N ASP A 474 -9.27 13.46 -2.98
CA ASP A 474 -10.63 13.46 -2.41
C ASP A 474 -11.69 14.07 -3.29
N ASP A 475 -11.35 15.08 -4.09
CA ASP A 475 -12.29 15.68 -5.04
C ASP A 475 -12.52 14.82 -6.29
N ARG A 476 -11.88 13.64 -6.34
CA ARG A 476 -11.95 12.68 -7.46
C ARG A 476 -11.51 13.30 -8.79
N SER A 477 -10.64 14.30 -8.75
CA SER A 477 -10.06 14.93 -9.95
C SER A 477 -8.92 14.13 -10.59
N GLY A 478 -8.52 13.00 -9.98
CA GLY A 478 -7.52 12.10 -10.53
C GLY A 478 -7.96 11.49 -11.86
N ASN A 479 -6.98 11.08 -12.67
CA ASN A 479 -7.27 10.50 -13.98
C ASN A 479 -8.01 9.14 -13.94
N ALA A 480 -8.12 8.52 -12.77
CA ALA A 480 -8.93 7.33 -12.49
C ALA A 480 -9.95 7.57 -11.36
N GLY A 481 -10.47 8.81 -11.23
CA GLY A 481 -11.44 9.20 -10.21
C GLY A 481 -10.76 9.56 -8.89
N PRO A 482 -10.98 8.84 -7.78
CA PRO A 482 -10.30 9.12 -6.51
C PRO A 482 -8.80 8.78 -6.53
N ILE A 483 -8.31 8.19 -7.62
CA ILE A 483 -6.91 7.80 -7.81
C ILE A 483 -6.36 8.59 -8.99
N ASP A 484 -5.21 9.23 -8.79
CA ASP A 484 -4.39 9.78 -9.86
C ASP A 484 -3.19 8.86 -10.10
N ILE A 485 -3.02 8.41 -11.34
CA ILE A 485 -1.99 7.46 -11.75
C ILE A 485 -0.99 8.18 -12.65
N THR A 486 0.26 8.27 -12.22
CA THR A 486 1.34 8.85 -13.03
C THR A 486 2.33 7.76 -13.44
N LEU A 487 2.66 7.72 -14.74
CA LEU A 487 3.69 6.83 -15.28
C LEU A 487 4.99 7.60 -15.47
N GLY A 488 6.06 7.08 -14.89
CA GLY A 488 7.41 7.64 -14.95
C GLY A 488 8.41 6.62 -15.48
N PHE A 489 9.52 7.08 -16.05
CA PHE A 489 10.65 6.21 -16.33
C PHE A 489 11.51 6.12 -15.07
N LYS A 490 11.77 4.90 -14.61
CA LYS A 490 12.74 4.65 -13.55
C LYS A 490 14.14 4.54 -14.16
N PRO A 491 15.00 5.55 -14.01
CA PRO A 491 16.39 5.45 -14.44
C PRO A 491 17.13 4.30 -13.75
N PRO A 492 18.16 3.71 -14.40
CA PRO A 492 18.96 2.68 -13.76
C PRO A 492 19.68 3.22 -12.53
N ASN A 493 19.76 2.38 -11.51
CA ASN A 493 20.61 2.65 -10.34
C ASN A 493 22.08 2.51 -10.72
N GLY A 494 22.41 1.58 -11.61
CA GLY A 494 23.80 1.25 -11.96
C GLY A 494 23.96 0.92 -13.44
N VAL A 495 25.10 1.30 -14.02
CA VAL A 495 25.52 0.92 -15.37
C VAL A 495 26.98 0.46 -15.33
N GLY A 496 27.21 -0.81 -15.64
CA GLY A 496 28.51 -1.41 -15.87
C GLY A 496 28.80 -1.56 -17.36
N LEU A 497 30.02 -1.30 -17.76
CA LEU A 497 30.53 -1.57 -19.11
C LEU A 497 31.86 -2.30 -19.00
N SER A 498 32.07 -3.31 -19.82
CA SER A 498 33.35 -4.00 -19.99
C SER A 498 33.72 -4.06 -21.47
N LEU A 499 35.02 -4.07 -21.73
CA LEU A 499 35.63 -4.06 -23.06
C LEU A 499 36.79 -5.05 -23.09
N ASP A 500 36.79 -5.95 -24.07
CA ASP A 500 37.94 -6.81 -24.39
C ASP A 500 38.20 -6.78 -25.91
N VAL A 501 39.22 -6.01 -26.31
CA VAL A 501 39.67 -5.90 -27.71
C VAL A 501 41.13 -6.32 -27.89
N GLY A 502 41.61 -7.22 -27.02
CA GLY A 502 42.97 -7.79 -27.07
C GLY A 502 44.07 -6.84 -26.58
N ILE A 503 44.22 -5.67 -27.18
CA ILE A 503 45.24 -4.66 -26.79
C ILE A 503 44.77 -3.84 -25.59
N VAL A 504 43.46 -3.66 -25.43
CA VAL A 504 42.84 -2.97 -24.31
C VAL A 504 41.82 -3.91 -23.67
N LYS A 505 41.94 -4.11 -22.36
CA LYS A 505 40.98 -4.85 -21.53
C LYS A 505 40.59 -4.00 -20.36
N GLY A 506 39.32 -3.99 -19.98
CA GLY A 506 38.89 -3.24 -18.81
C GLY A 506 37.40 -2.96 -18.81
N GLY A 507 36.99 -1.99 -18.02
CA GLY A 507 35.61 -1.61 -17.88
C GLY A 507 35.41 -0.53 -16.85
N GLY A 508 34.18 -0.08 -16.71
CA GLY A 508 33.80 0.87 -15.69
C GLY A 508 32.40 0.59 -15.17
N TYR A 509 32.12 1.15 -14.02
CA TYR A 509 30.82 1.09 -13.36
C TYR A 509 30.45 2.50 -12.93
N LEU A 510 29.19 2.87 -13.09
CA LEU A 510 28.62 4.11 -12.58
C LEU A 510 27.32 3.76 -11.88
N TYR A 511 27.16 4.24 -10.65
CA TYR A 511 26.02 4.04 -9.78
C TYR A 511 25.51 5.39 -9.30
N PHE A 512 24.20 5.49 -9.13
CA PHE A 512 23.54 6.63 -8.51
C PHE A 512 22.60 6.17 -7.40
N ASP A 513 22.78 6.75 -6.21
CA ASP A 513 21.89 6.61 -5.07
C ASP A 513 20.90 7.80 -5.09
N PHE A 514 19.65 7.55 -5.47
CA PHE A 514 18.62 8.59 -5.59
C PHE A 514 18.24 9.21 -4.25
N ASP A 515 18.28 8.44 -3.15
CA ASP A 515 17.91 8.93 -1.81
C ASP A 515 19.00 9.85 -1.23
N LYS A 516 20.26 9.55 -1.54
CA LYS A 516 21.42 10.33 -1.10
C LYS A 516 21.89 11.37 -2.11
N GLU A 517 21.34 11.35 -3.32
CA GLU A 517 21.82 12.11 -4.48
C GLU A 517 23.35 11.97 -4.67
N GLU A 518 23.81 10.72 -4.74
CA GLU A 518 25.24 10.39 -4.78
C GLU A 518 25.58 9.55 -6.01
N TYR A 519 26.50 10.06 -6.84
CA TYR A 519 27.14 9.29 -7.91
C TYR A 519 28.39 8.62 -7.39
N ALA A 520 28.52 7.32 -7.66
CA ALA A 520 29.72 6.55 -7.40
C ALA A 520 30.15 5.85 -8.68
N GLY A 521 31.43 5.89 -9.02
CA GLY A 521 31.91 5.24 -10.24
C GLY A 521 33.31 4.69 -10.11
N ALA A 522 33.62 3.68 -10.92
CA ALA A 522 34.91 3.06 -11.02
C ALA A 522 35.27 2.84 -12.49
N LEU A 523 36.56 2.87 -12.83
CA LEU A 523 37.09 2.60 -14.16
C LEU A 523 38.41 1.83 -14.00
N GLU A 524 38.59 0.77 -14.76
CA GLU A 524 39.84 0.03 -14.87
C GLU A 524 40.15 -0.24 -16.35
N LEU A 525 41.35 0.10 -16.80
CA LEU A 525 41.80 -0.11 -18.18
C LEU A 525 43.25 -0.62 -18.18
N MET A 526 43.43 -1.83 -18.71
CA MET A 526 44.71 -2.47 -18.96
C MET A 526 45.12 -2.35 -20.43
N PHE A 527 46.36 -1.93 -20.66
CA PHE A 527 46.95 -1.78 -21.99
C PHE A 527 48.05 -2.81 -22.20
N SER A 528 47.73 -3.92 -22.88
CA SER A 528 48.66 -5.01 -23.23
C SER A 528 49.52 -5.55 -22.08
N GLY A 529 49.03 -5.48 -20.83
CA GLY A 529 49.78 -5.84 -19.62
C GLY A 529 50.99 -4.94 -19.31
N ILE A 530 51.13 -3.80 -19.99
CA ILE A 530 52.21 -2.82 -19.77
C ILE A 530 51.83 -1.86 -18.64
N VAL A 531 50.61 -1.34 -18.69
CA VAL A 531 50.04 -0.41 -17.72
C VAL A 531 48.59 -0.79 -17.44
N THR A 532 48.19 -0.76 -16.18
CA THR A 532 46.80 -0.80 -15.73
C THR A 532 46.46 0.51 -15.05
N VAL A 533 45.49 1.24 -15.59
CA VAL A 533 44.99 2.50 -15.02
C VAL A 533 43.66 2.23 -14.32
N LYS A 534 43.53 2.73 -13.10
CA LYS A 534 42.38 2.59 -12.23
C LYS A 534 41.90 3.98 -11.80
N ALA A 535 40.60 4.20 -11.76
CA ALA A 535 40.00 5.43 -11.24
C ALA A 535 38.73 5.11 -10.46
N ILE A 536 38.50 5.79 -9.34
CA ILE A 536 37.28 5.71 -8.54
C ILE A 536 36.83 7.15 -8.27
N GLY A 537 35.55 7.42 -8.51
CA GLY A 537 34.93 8.73 -8.31
C GLY A 537 33.73 8.63 -7.39
N LEU A 538 33.58 9.58 -6.47
CA LEU A 538 32.40 9.80 -5.66
C LEU A 538 32.00 11.26 -5.75
N ILE A 539 30.74 11.53 -6.11
CA ILE A 539 30.16 12.85 -6.18
C ILE A 539 28.87 12.83 -5.38
N THR A 540 28.78 13.61 -4.32
CA THR A 540 27.54 13.80 -3.56
C THR A 540 27.02 15.19 -3.85
N THR A 541 25.78 15.35 -4.33
CA THR A 541 25.20 16.67 -4.71
C THR A 541 24.37 17.30 -3.60
N ARG A 542 24.46 16.77 -2.38
CA ARG A 542 23.87 17.32 -1.16
C ARG A 542 24.91 17.36 -0.04
N MET A 543 24.97 18.48 0.69
CA MET A 543 25.88 18.62 1.82
C MET A 543 25.38 17.84 3.05
N PRO A 544 26.25 17.49 4.03
CA PRO A 544 25.84 16.74 5.22
C PRO A 544 24.78 17.43 6.10
N ASP A 545 24.65 18.75 5.99
CA ASP A 545 23.65 19.56 6.68
C ASP A 545 22.33 19.72 5.89
N GLY A 546 22.22 19.06 4.72
CA GLY A 546 21.06 19.11 3.83
C GLY A 546 21.04 20.30 2.87
N SER A 547 22.04 21.19 2.88
CA SER A 547 22.10 22.35 1.98
C SER A 547 22.58 22.01 0.56
N ASP A 548 22.23 22.88 -0.40
CA ASP A 548 22.67 22.79 -1.78
C ASP A 548 24.20 22.95 -1.89
N GLY A 549 24.87 22.01 -2.55
CA GLY A 549 26.32 22.02 -2.71
C GLY A 549 26.80 20.70 -3.31
N PHE A 550 28.11 20.47 -3.43
CA PHE A 550 28.59 19.14 -3.81
C PHE A 550 29.94 18.82 -3.17
N SER A 551 30.20 17.54 -2.95
CA SER A 551 31.52 17.03 -2.61
C SER A 551 32.02 16.11 -3.71
N LEU A 552 33.32 16.12 -3.98
CA LEU A 552 33.96 15.26 -4.98
C LEU A 552 35.16 14.56 -4.34
N LEU A 553 35.28 13.26 -4.58
CA LEU A 553 36.50 12.48 -4.35
C LEU A 553 36.84 11.71 -5.60
N ILE A 554 38.07 11.84 -6.08
CA ILE A 554 38.62 11.03 -7.16
C ILE A 554 39.91 10.39 -6.68
N ILE A 555 40.01 9.09 -6.82
CA ILE A 555 41.23 8.32 -6.60
C ILE A 555 41.66 7.75 -7.94
N VAL A 556 42.92 7.94 -8.31
CA VAL A 556 43.49 7.41 -9.55
C VAL A 556 44.75 6.63 -9.23
N SER A 557 44.97 5.52 -9.91
CA SER A 557 46.23 4.80 -9.86
C SER A 557 46.63 4.23 -11.21
N ALA A 558 47.94 4.07 -11.39
CA ALA A 558 48.55 3.46 -12.56
C ALA A 558 49.57 2.43 -12.08
N GLU A 559 49.35 1.18 -12.42
CA GLU A 559 50.22 0.05 -12.09
C GLU A 559 50.98 -0.39 -13.34
N PHE A 560 52.27 -0.68 -13.18
CA PHE A 560 53.15 -1.07 -14.27
C PHE A 560 53.37 -2.58 -14.25
N GLY A 561 53.03 -3.27 -15.34
CA GLY A 561 53.18 -4.73 -15.40
C GLY A 561 54.64 -5.19 -15.37
N THR A 562 55.58 -4.33 -15.80
CA THR A 562 57.01 -4.48 -15.52
C THR A 562 57.48 -3.30 -14.68
N PRO A 563 57.94 -3.52 -13.44
CA PRO A 563 58.41 -2.43 -12.58
C PRO A 563 59.56 -1.64 -13.21
N PHE A 564 59.51 -0.30 -13.10
CA PHE A 564 60.63 0.53 -13.55
C PHE A 564 61.74 0.53 -12.51
N GLN A 565 62.94 0.06 -12.88
CA GLN A 565 64.11 0.08 -12.00
C GLN A 565 64.60 1.52 -11.81
N LEU A 566 64.59 2.00 -10.56
CA LEU A 566 65.09 3.33 -10.17
C LEU A 566 66.57 3.30 -9.74
N GLY A 567 67.15 2.10 -9.64
CA GLY A 567 68.52 1.87 -9.15
C GLY A 567 68.57 1.53 -7.66
N PHE A 568 69.74 1.07 -7.17
CA PHE A 568 69.96 0.69 -5.77
C PHE A 568 68.96 -0.33 -5.17
N GLY A 569 68.31 -1.14 -6.01
CA GLY A 569 67.31 -2.13 -5.58
C GLY A 569 65.89 -1.57 -5.44
N PHE A 570 65.63 -0.31 -5.81
CA PHE A 570 64.29 0.29 -5.77
C PHE A 570 63.59 0.18 -7.12
N THR A 571 62.34 -0.28 -7.11
CA THR A 571 61.47 -0.33 -8.29
C THR A 571 60.22 0.54 -8.12
N LEU A 572 59.79 1.19 -9.19
CA LEU A 572 58.49 1.85 -9.27
C LEU A 572 57.47 0.87 -9.84
N ASN A 573 56.61 0.33 -8.97
CA ASN A 573 55.59 -0.63 -9.34
C ASN A 573 54.27 0.05 -9.72
N ALA A 574 53.92 1.13 -9.03
CA ALA A 574 52.67 1.85 -9.24
C ALA A 574 52.77 3.31 -8.80
N VAL A 575 51.88 4.16 -9.31
CA VAL A 575 51.69 5.56 -8.90
C VAL A 575 50.22 5.77 -8.62
N GLY A 576 49.88 6.38 -7.48
CA GLY A 576 48.52 6.69 -7.08
C GLY A 576 48.37 8.17 -6.71
N GLY A 577 47.14 8.68 -6.78
CA GLY A 577 46.79 10.05 -6.43
C GLY A 577 45.35 10.16 -5.96
N LEU A 578 45.08 11.15 -5.12
CA LEU A 578 43.75 11.46 -4.59
C LEU A 578 43.47 12.94 -4.79
N ILE A 579 42.26 13.25 -5.24
CA ILE A 579 41.74 14.60 -5.43
C ILE A 579 40.44 14.70 -4.64
N GLY A 580 40.38 15.63 -3.69
CA GLY A 580 39.16 15.95 -2.94
C GLY A 580 38.74 17.40 -3.18
N LEU A 581 37.45 17.64 -3.42
CA LEU A 581 36.84 18.97 -3.43
C LEU A 581 35.71 18.99 -2.40
N ASN A 582 35.66 20.04 -1.58
CA ASN A 582 34.73 20.15 -0.45
C ASN A 582 34.78 18.91 0.47
N ARG A 583 35.98 18.36 0.68
CA ARG A 583 36.28 17.25 1.60
C ARG A 583 37.48 17.59 2.48
N THR A 584 37.43 17.15 3.74
CA THR A 584 38.53 17.31 4.69
C THR A 584 39.43 16.08 4.64
N MET A 585 40.75 16.29 4.58
CA MET A 585 41.73 15.20 4.60
C MET A 585 42.10 14.82 6.04
N GLU A 586 41.83 13.58 6.41
CA GLU A 586 42.24 12.99 7.70
C GLU A 586 43.68 12.45 7.63
N LEU A 587 44.66 13.35 7.78
CA LEU A 587 46.08 13.02 7.59
C LEU A 587 46.58 11.91 8.53
N GLU A 588 46.09 11.88 9.78
CA GLU A 588 46.52 10.88 10.75
C GLU A 588 46.07 9.47 10.37
N VAL A 589 44.85 9.35 9.86
CA VAL A 589 44.26 8.07 9.38
C VAL A 589 45.02 7.59 8.15
N ILE A 590 45.29 8.48 7.19
CA ILE A 590 46.08 8.17 5.99
C ILE A 590 47.49 7.72 6.38
N ALA A 591 48.17 8.46 7.27
CA ALA A 591 49.52 8.12 7.71
C ALA A 591 49.57 6.78 8.47
N ALA A 592 48.56 6.48 9.29
CA ALA A 592 48.42 5.19 9.94
C ALA A 592 48.20 4.07 8.89
N GLY A 593 47.32 4.30 7.92
CA GLY A 593 47.02 3.36 6.84
C GLY A 593 48.22 3.04 5.95
N VAL A 594 49.13 4.00 5.71
CA VAL A 594 50.40 3.76 5.00
C VAL A 594 51.32 2.86 5.83
N ARG A 595 51.39 3.05 7.16
CA ARG A 595 52.26 2.24 8.03
C ARG A 595 51.73 0.82 8.20
N THR A 596 50.42 0.64 8.28
CA THR A 596 49.75 -0.67 8.44
C THR A 596 49.56 -1.39 7.10
N GLY A 597 49.65 -0.67 5.97
CA GLY A 597 49.36 -1.17 4.64
C GLY A 597 47.87 -1.20 4.30
N SER A 598 46.97 -0.78 5.20
CA SER A 598 45.52 -0.80 4.97
C SER A 598 45.07 0.20 3.90
N ILE A 599 45.88 1.21 3.59
CA ILE A 599 45.55 2.18 2.54
C ILE A 599 45.61 1.59 1.11
N ASN A 600 46.28 0.44 0.94
CA ASN A 600 46.40 -0.20 -0.37
C ASN A 600 45.06 -0.69 -0.91
N SER A 601 44.13 -1.13 -0.05
CA SER A 601 42.79 -1.58 -0.47
C SER A 601 41.94 -0.44 -1.04
N VAL A 602 42.36 0.81 -0.85
CA VAL A 602 41.67 2.02 -1.31
C VAL A 602 42.43 2.68 -2.46
N MET A 603 43.76 2.79 -2.37
CA MET A 603 44.60 3.47 -3.38
C MET A 603 44.99 2.56 -4.56
N PHE A 604 45.10 1.25 -4.32
CA PHE A 604 45.43 0.24 -5.33
C PHE A 604 44.51 -1.00 -5.18
N PRO A 605 43.18 -0.82 -5.31
CA PRO A 605 42.24 -1.93 -5.14
C PRO A 605 42.33 -2.94 -6.27
N ASP A 606 42.14 -4.22 -5.94
CA ASP A 606 42.08 -5.32 -6.91
C ASP A 606 40.64 -5.55 -7.39
N ASN A 607 40.48 -5.93 -8.67
CA ASN A 607 39.20 -6.26 -9.30
C ASN A 607 38.11 -5.20 -9.03
N ILE A 608 38.37 -3.95 -9.43
CA ILE A 608 37.54 -2.80 -9.00
C ILE A 608 36.11 -2.93 -9.51
N ILE A 609 35.92 -3.46 -10.72
CA ILE A 609 34.61 -3.58 -11.36
C ILE A 609 33.73 -4.59 -10.61
N GLU A 610 34.28 -5.76 -10.24
CA GLU A 610 33.53 -6.79 -9.49
C GLU A 610 33.25 -6.37 -8.05
N ASN A 611 34.14 -5.58 -7.44
CA ASN A 611 34.05 -5.18 -6.05
C ASN A 611 33.61 -3.73 -5.84
N ALA A 612 33.13 -3.06 -6.88
CA ALA A 612 32.82 -1.62 -6.84
C ALA A 612 31.90 -1.25 -5.65
N PRO A 613 30.79 -1.96 -5.37
CA PRO A 613 29.93 -1.64 -4.23
C PRO A 613 30.66 -1.75 -2.87
N ARG A 614 31.53 -2.76 -2.71
CA ARG A 614 32.33 -2.94 -1.49
C ARG A 614 33.38 -1.85 -1.35
N ILE A 615 34.11 -1.54 -2.42
CA ILE A 615 35.16 -0.51 -2.41
C ILE A 615 34.55 0.87 -2.13
N ILE A 616 33.38 1.17 -2.70
CA ILE A 616 32.60 2.38 -2.42
C ILE A 616 32.16 2.43 -0.95
N SER A 617 31.74 1.31 -0.37
CA SER A 617 31.42 1.22 1.06
C SER A 617 32.65 1.41 1.96
N ASP A 618 33.77 0.79 1.62
CA ASP A 618 35.04 0.89 2.36
C ASP A 618 35.60 2.32 2.33
N LEU A 619 35.39 3.03 1.21
CA LEU A 619 35.72 4.45 1.07
C LEU A 619 34.98 5.36 2.05
N ARG A 620 33.89 4.91 2.68
CA ARG A 620 33.19 5.67 3.74
C ARG A 620 33.92 5.64 5.08
N GLN A 621 34.88 4.73 5.27
CA GLN A 621 35.64 4.61 6.52
C GLN A 621 36.87 5.53 6.59
N PHE A 622 37.28 6.13 5.47
CA PHE A 622 38.45 7.00 5.32
C PHE A 622 38.02 8.39 4.85
#